data_AF-F5RJS8-F1
#
_entry.id   AF-F5RJS8-F1
#
_cell.length_a   1.000
_cell.length_b   1.000
_cell.length_c   1.000
_cell.angle_alpha   90.00
_cell.angle_beta   90.00
_cell.angle_gamma   90.00
#
_symmetry.space_group_name_H-M   'P 1'
#
loop_
_entity.id
_entity.type
_entity.pdbx_description
1 polymer ?
#
loop_
_entity_poly.entity_id
_entity_poly.type
_entity_poly.pdbx_seq_one_letter_code
_entity_poly.pdbx_strand_id
1 'polypeptide(L)'
;MIEFFSNLFAPIIHLLQLILGAFYTVTSAAGLVSYGFPIILLTILIKVVTYPLTVKQIKSMKAMQEIQPKMKKIQEKYKNNPQMLQQKTGELFREAGVNPLAGCLPLLVQMPILMGMYYALFNFTFPSPEAAAFFWLPNMSEPDPLYILPVLSAATTYLQQKMTSTEMNAQMKIMMTVMPLFIGWISLTFPSGLVLYWVTMNVVQITQQWWMYRGENAPVKEAH
;
A
#
# COMPACT_ATOMS: atom_id res chain seq x y z
N MET A 1 3.19 0.47 -25.73
CA MET A 1 3.44 0.75 -24.29
C MET A 1 2.82 -0.31 -23.40
N ILE A 2 1.53 -0.64 -23.54
CA ILE A 2 0.86 -1.72 -22.79
C ILE A 2 1.54 -3.08 -23.02
N GLU A 3 1.85 -3.43 -24.28
CA GLU A 3 2.57 -4.69 -24.61
C GLU A 3 4.00 -4.75 -24.06
N PHE A 4 4.68 -3.60 -23.98
CA PHE A 4 6.03 -3.53 -23.41
C PHE A 4 5.99 -3.87 -21.92
N PHE A 5 5.05 -3.26 -21.17
CA PHE A 5 4.90 -3.53 -19.75
C PHE A 5 4.35 -4.94 -19.49
N SER A 6 3.42 -5.46 -20.30
CA SER A 6 2.95 -6.83 -20.15
C SER A 6 4.08 -7.85 -20.37
N ASN A 7 4.94 -7.64 -21.36
CA ASN A 7 6.09 -8.52 -21.61
C ASN A 7 7.16 -8.40 -20.52
N LEU A 8 7.38 -7.18 -20.00
CA LEU A 8 8.30 -6.94 -18.88
C LEU A 8 7.85 -7.64 -17.60
N PHE A 9 6.54 -7.65 -17.33
CA PHE A 9 5.95 -8.24 -16.12
C PHE A 9 5.42 -9.67 -16.31
N ALA A 10 5.47 -10.24 -17.51
CA ALA A 10 4.92 -11.57 -17.82
C ALA A 10 5.38 -12.67 -16.85
N PRO A 11 6.68 -12.76 -16.46
CA PRO A 11 7.12 -13.77 -15.49
C PRO A 11 6.43 -13.61 -14.12
N ILE A 12 6.26 -12.37 -13.67
CA ILE A 12 5.58 -12.06 -12.41
C ILE A 12 4.10 -12.38 -12.52
N ILE A 13 3.45 -12.03 -13.64
CA ILE A 13 2.03 -12.32 -13.87
C ILE A 13 1.77 -13.82 -13.83
N HIS A 14 2.57 -14.61 -14.56
CA HIS A 14 2.44 -16.08 -14.57
C HIS A 14 2.67 -16.68 -13.18
N LEU A 15 3.67 -16.18 -12.45
CA LEU A 15 3.93 -16.62 -11.08
C LEU A 15 2.74 -16.32 -10.16
N LEU A 16 2.18 -15.11 -10.23
CA LEU A 16 1.02 -14.72 -9.43
C LEU A 16 -0.21 -15.56 -9.77
N GLN A 17 -0.47 -15.82 -11.05
CA GLN A 17 -1.57 -16.69 -11.49
C GLN A 17 -1.39 -18.14 -11.04
N LEU A 18 -0.16 -18.67 -11.09
CA LEU A 18 0.15 -20.01 -10.59
C LEU A 18 -0.13 -20.11 -9.08
N ILE A 19 0.32 -19.14 -8.30
CA ILE A 19 0.09 -19.11 -6.86
C ILE A 19 -1.41 -18.95 -6.55
N LEU A 20 -2.13 -18.10 -7.30
CA LEU A 20 -3.59 -17.97 -7.17
C LEU A 20 -4.30 -19.28 -7.44
N GLY A 21 -3.94 -20.00 -8.51
CA GLY A 21 -4.50 -21.31 -8.84
C GLY A 21 -4.19 -22.37 -7.77
N ALA A 22 -2.98 -22.36 -7.21
CA ALA A 22 -2.60 -23.24 -6.11
C ALA A 22 -3.45 -22.95 -4.85
N PHE A 23 -3.58 -21.68 -4.46
CA PHE A 23 -4.45 -21.31 -3.35
C PHE A 23 -5.91 -21.63 -3.62
N TYR A 24 -6.39 -21.43 -4.85
CA TYR A 24 -7.74 -21.80 -5.23
C TYR A 24 -8.02 -23.29 -5.05
N THR A 25 -7.07 -24.14 -5.45
CA THR A 25 -7.18 -25.60 -5.27
C THR A 25 -7.30 -25.96 -3.78
N VAL A 26 -6.53 -25.30 -2.92
CA VAL A 26 -6.59 -25.52 -1.47
C VAL A 26 -7.90 -24.99 -0.86
N THR A 27 -8.33 -23.78 -1.23
CA THR A 27 -9.55 -23.17 -0.64
C THR A 27 -10.81 -23.89 -1.12
N SER A 28 -10.88 -24.25 -2.40
CA SER A 28 -12.01 -25.01 -2.96
C SER A 28 -12.14 -26.39 -2.34
N ALA A 29 -11.03 -27.09 -2.07
CA ALA A 29 -11.04 -28.36 -1.34
C ALA A 29 -11.60 -28.22 0.09
N ALA A 30 -11.49 -27.04 0.70
CA ALA A 30 -12.09 -26.71 2.00
C ALA A 30 -13.54 -26.20 1.91
N GLY A 31 -14.16 -26.26 0.72
CA GLY A 31 -15.52 -25.75 0.46
C GLY A 31 -15.60 -24.25 0.18
N LEU A 32 -14.46 -23.54 0.19
CA LEU A 32 -14.36 -22.11 -0.11
C LEU A 32 -14.07 -21.92 -1.60
N VAL A 33 -15.13 -22.07 -2.41
CA VAL A 33 -15.06 -22.10 -3.88
C VAL A 33 -14.82 -20.75 -4.55
N SER A 34 -14.80 -19.64 -3.80
CA SER A 34 -14.60 -18.29 -4.33
C SER A 34 -13.12 -17.92 -4.47
N TYR A 35 -12.76 -17.23 -5.56
CA TYR A 35 -11.41 -16.68 -5.75
C TYR A 35 -11.06 -15.51 -4.83
N GLY A 36 -12.02 -14.96 -4.07
CA GLY A 36 -11.74 -13.91 -3.09
C GLY A 36 -10.79 -14.40 -1.99
N PHE A 37 -10.89 -15.68 -1.59
CA PHE A 37 -9.99 -16.27 -0.60
C PHE A 37 -8.54 -16.39 -1.12
N PRO A 38 -8.28 -16.98 -2.31
CA PRO A 38 -6.96 -16.94 -2.94
C PRO A 38 -6.35 -15.54 -3.08
N ILE A 39 -7.15 -14.54 -3.46
CA ILE A 39 -6.67 -13.15 -3.56
C ILE A 39 -6.19 -12.64 -2.20
N ILE A 40 -6.94 -12.89 -1.13
CA ILE A 40 -6.56 -12.52 0.24
C ILE A 40 -5.29 -13.25 0.68
N LEU A 41 -5.22 -14.57 0.46
CA LEU A 41 -4.07 -15.38 0.81
C LEU A 41 -2.80 -14.97 0.06
N LEU A 42 -2.91 -14.68 -1.24
CA LEU A 42 -1.81 -14.14 -2.04
C LEU A 42 -1.33 -12.81 -1.49
N THR A 43 -2.26 -11.92 -1.12
CA THR A 43 -1.91 -10.62 -0.53
C THR A 43 -1.11 -10.78 0.77
N ILE A 44 -1.55 -11.69 1.65
CA ILE A 44 -0.86 -12.01 2.90
C ILE A 44 0.52 -12.61 2.60
N LEU A 45 0.62 -13.55 1.67
CA LEU A 45 1.89 -14.16 1.27
C LEU A 45 2.88 -13.11 0.77
N ILE A 46 2.44 -12.22 -0.12
CA ILE A 46 3.26 -11.11 -0.62
C ILE A 46 3.78 -10.29 0.56
N LYS A 47 2.93 -9.91 1.51
CA LYS A 47 3.33 -9.14 2.70
C LYS A 47 4.32 -9.90 3.60
N VAL A 48 4.17 -11.20 3.75
CA VAL A 48 5.12 -12.03 4.51
C VAL A 48 6.48 -12.06 3.81
N VAL A 49 6.52 -12.26 2.50
CA VAL A 49 7.77 -12.25 1.71
C VAL A 49 8.43 -10.87 1.73
N THR A 50 7.65 -9.79 1.62
CA THR A 50 8.17 -8.42 1.66
C THR A 50 8.38 -7.89 3.07
N TYR A 51 8.05 -8.66 4.12
CA TYR A 51 8.10 -8.21 5.51
C TYR A 51 9.42 -7.52 5.91
N PRO A 52 10.61 -8.11 5.71
CA PRO A 52 11.87 -7.47 6.13
C PRO A 52 12.13 -6.14 5.40
N LEU A 53 11.70 -6.04 4.15
CA LEU A 53 11.78 -4.81 3.37
C LEU A 53 10.83 -3.75 3.92
N THR A 54 9.57 -4.13 4.19
CA THR A 54 8.57 -3.22 4.75
C THR A 54 8.97 -2.73 6.14
N VAL A 55 9.60 -3.56 6.98
CA VAL A 55 10.14 -3.12 8.27
C VAL A 55 11.20 -2.04 8.10
N LYS A 56 12.15 -2.22 7.17
CA LYS A 56 13.17 -1.20 6.88
C LYS A 56 12.53 0.10 6.36
N GLN A 57 11.53 -0.01 5.48
CA GLN A 57 10.79 1.14 4.96
C GLN A 57 10.07 1.92 6.08
N ILE A 58 9.33 1.23 6.95
CA ILE A 58 8.61 1.85 8.07
C ILE A 58 9.58 2.54 9.02
N LYS A 59 10.70 1.90 9.38
CA LYS A 59 11.73 2.52 10.23
C LYS A 59 12.31 3.78 9.60
N SER A 60 12.59 3.76 8.30
CA SER A 60 13.09 4.95 7.60
C SER A 60 12.05 6.07 7.53
N MET A 61 10.76 5.73 7.37
CA MET A 61 9.67 6.70 7.39
C MET A 61 9.50 7.33 8.76
N LYS A 62 9.66 6.55 9.84
CA LYS A 62 9.63 7.06 11.20
C LYS A 62 10.80 8.02 11.47
N ALA A 63 12.02 7.67 11.07
CA ALA A 63 13.17 8.58 11.19
C ALA A 63 12.94 9.90 10.42
N MET A 64 12.30 9.83 9.25
CA MET A 64 11.85 11.01 8.50
C MET A 64 10.78 11.83 9.24
N GLN A 65 9.92 11.20 10.05
CA GLN A 65 8.93 11.90 10.89
C GLN A 65 9.58 12.63 12.06
N GLU A 66 10.57 12.01 12.72
CA GLU A 66 11.26 12.59 13.89
C GLU A 66 12.01 13.88 13.56
N ILE A 67 12.53 14.03 12.34
CA ILE A 67 13.22 15.24 11.89
C ILE A 67 12.26 16.34 11.39
N GLN A 68 10.97 16.06 11.20
CA GLN A 68 9.99 17.03 10.69
C GLN A 68 9.95 18.34 11.50
N PRO A 69 9.99 18.35 12.85
CA PRO A 69 9.95 19.60 13.61
C PRO A 69 11.16 20.49 13.33
N LYS A 70 12.35 19.90 13.13
CA LYS A 70 13.56 20.64 12.74
C LYS A 70 13.45 21.17 11.31
N MET A 71 12.86 20.38 10.41
CA MET A 71 12.57 20.79 9.04
C MET A 71 11.66 22.02 8.99
N LYS A 72 10.58 22.06 9.79
CA LYS A 72 9.70 23.25 9.89
C LYS A 72 10.46 24.50 10.28
N LYS A 73 11.31 24.41 11.32
CA LYS A 73 12.12 25.54 11.79
C LYS A 73 13.07 26.06 10.71
N ILE A 74 13.67 25.18 9.91
CA ILE A 74 14.53 25.56 8.78
C ILE A 74 13.69 26.26 7.69
N GLN A 75 12.53 25.71 7.34
CA GLN A 75 11.63 26.27 6.34
C GLN A 75 11.13 27.67 6.73
N GLU A 76 10.77 27.88 7.99
CA GLU A 76 10.36 29.18 8.52
C GLU A 76 11.53 30.18 8.54
N LYS A 77 12.71 29.76 9.00
CA LYS A 77 13.89 30.62 9.12
C LYS A 77 14.44 31.08 7.77
N TYR A 78 14.40 30.22 6.75
CA TYR A 78 14.98 30.48 5.43
C TYR A 78 13.93 30.63 4.32
N LYS A 79 12.67 30.93 4.66
CA LYS A 79 11.56 31.09 3.70
C LYS A 79 11.89 32.01 2.52
N ASN A 80 12.65 33.08 2.77
CA ASN A 80 13.01 34.09 1.78
C ASN A 80 14.38 33.83 1.12
N ASN A 81 15.06 32.73 1.45
CA ASN A 81 16.35 32.38 0.88
C ASN A 81 16.36 30.90 0.43
N PRO A 82 15.92 30.62 -0.81
CA PRO A 82 15.82 29.25 -1.34
C PRO A 82 17.15 28.50 -1.34
N GLN A 83 18.26 29.20 -1.55
CA GLN A 83 19.60 28.61 -1.57
C GLN A 83 19.99 28.11 -0.17
N MET A 84 19.84 28.96 0.85
CA MET A 84 20.10 28.58 2.24
C MET A 84 19.11 27.51 2.73
N LEU A 85 17.84 27.59 2.30
CA LEU A 85 16.83 26.58 2.61
C LEU A 85 17.24 25.21 2.11
N GLN A 86 17.66 25.10 0.84
CA GLN A 86 18.10 23.83 0.25
C GLN A 86 19.36 23.30 0.97
N GLN A 87 20.33 24.17 1.22
CA GLN A 87 21.57 23.79 1.92
C GLN A 87 21.27 23.25 3.33
N LYS A 88 20.53 24.00 4.15
CA LYS A 88 20.24 23.61 5.54
C LYS A 88 19.33 22.39 5.64
N THR A 89 18.42 22.21 4.69
CA THR A 89 17.62 20.98 4.57
C THR A 89 18.51 19.77 4.29
N GLY A 90 19.48 19.90 3.38
CA GLY A 90 20.44 18.84 3.07
C GLY A 90 21.38 18.51 4.23
N GLU A 91 21.87 19.52 4.95
CA GLU A 91 22.67 19.36 6.17
C GLU A 91 21.87 18.60 7.24
N LEU A 92 20.61 18.98 7.48
CA LEU A 92 19.75 18.28 8.45
C LEU A 92 19.58 16.79 8.11
N PHE A 93 19.33 16.44 6.84
CA PHE A 93 19.21 15.04 6.43
C PHE A 93 20.51 14.25 6.65
N ARG A 94 21.67 14.86 6.36
CA ARG A 94 22.99 14.25 6.57
C ARG A 94 23.30 14.05 8.05
N GLU A 95 23.10 15.09 8.87
CA GLU A 95 23.33 15.03 10.32
C GLU A 95 22.43 14.01 11.01
N ALA A 96 21.18 13.89 10.55
CA ALA A 96 20.24 12.90 11.08
C ALA A 96 20.45 11.48 10.50
N GLY A 97 21.32 11.32 9.49
CA GLY A 97 21.53 10.03 8.82
C GLY A 97 20.30 9.49 8.08
N VAL A 98 19.38 10.38 7.65
CA VAL A 98 18.10 9.98 7.03
C VAL A 98 18.15 10.17 5.52
N ASN A 99 17.69 9.18 4.76
CA ASN A 99 17.59 9.25 3.30
C ASN A 99 16.18 9.67 2.85
N PRO A 100 15.99 10.83 2.20
CA PRO A 100 14.68 11.29 1.74
C PRO A 100 14.04 10.38 0.68
N LEU A 101 14.83 9.65 -0.10
CA LEU A 101 14.34 8.71 -1.11
C LEU A 101 13.78 7.42 -0.49
N ALA A 102 14.13 7.12 0.75
CA ALA A 102 13.59 5.94 1.42
C ALA A 102 12.07 6.04 1.62
N GLY A 103 11.49 7.26 1.59
CA GLY A 103 10.06 7.44 1.70
C GLY A 103 9.24 7.19 0.43
N CYS A 104 9.87 7.20 -0.75
CA CYS A 104 9.21 6.79 -2.00
C CYS A 104 9.48 5.33 -2.36
N LEU A 105 10.38 4.65 -1.63
CA LEU A 105 10.69 3.23 -1.81
C LEU A 105 9.45 2.31 -1.73
N PRO A 106 8.46 2.53 -0.85
CA PRO A 106 7.23 1.73 -0.83
C PRO A 106 6.49 1.76 -2.17
N LEU A 107 6.41 2.93 -2.81
CA LEU A 107 5.74 3.08 -4.09
C LEU A 107 6.47 2.31 -5.19
N LEU A 108 7.80 2.42 -5.25
CA LEU A 108 8.61 1.72 -6.26
C LEU A 108 8.46 0.20 -6.18
N VAL A 109 8.40 -0.36 -4.97
CA VAL A 109 8.20 -1.79 -4.75
C VAL A 109 6.76 -2.20 -5.04
N GLN A 110 5.80 -1.34 -4.70
CA GLN A 110 4.38 -1.63 -4.88
C GLN A 110 3.95 -1.58 -6.35
N MET A 111 4.57 -0.73 -7.17
CA MET A 111 4.19 -0.54 -8.58
C MET A 111 4.25 -1.84 -9.41
N PRO A 112 5.34 -2.63 -9.40
CA PRO A 112 5.39 -3.93 -10.08
C PRO A 112 4.32 -4.91 -9.60
N ILE A 113 4.09 -4.98 -8.29
CA ILE A 113 3.11 -5.90 -7.69
C ILE A 113 1.70 -5.49 -8.09
N LEU A 114 1.39 -4.19 -8.05
CA LEU A 114 0.12 -3.64 -8.47
C LEU A 114 -0.15 -3.93 -9.96
N MET A 115 0.83 -3.71 -10.83
CA MET A 115 0.67 -4.04 -12.26
C MET A 115 0.54 -5.55 -12.48
N GLY A 116 1.31 -6.36 -11.76
CA GLY A 116 1.19 -7.82 -11.81
C GLY A 116 -0.22 -8.28 -11.43
N MET A 117 -0.77 -7.78 -10.32
CA MET A 117 -2.13 -8.07 -9.89
C MET A 117 -3.19 -7.53 -10.85
N TYR A 118 -3.01 -6.31 -11.37
CA TYR A 118 -3.90 -5.74 -12.39
C TYR A 118 -3.96 -6.66 -13.60
N TYR A 119 -2.84 -7.02 -14.21
CA TYR A 119 -2.84 -7.91 -15.38
C TYR A 119 -3.28 -9.33 -15.06
N ALA A 120 -2.97 -9.85 -13.86
CA ALA A 120 -3.37 -11.18 -13.44
C ALA A 120 -4.89 -11.31 -13.26
N LEU A 121 -5.57 -10.24 -12.84
CA LEU A 121 -7.01 -10.23 -12.54
C LEU A 121 -7.88 -9.60 -13.63
N PHE A 122 -7.38 -8.63 -14.40
CA PHE A 122 -8.18 -7.86 -15.36
C PHE A 122 -8.73 -8.71 -16.51
N ASN A 123 -7.95 -9.68 -17.00
CA ASN A 123 -8.39 -10.64 -18.02
C ASN A 123 -8.55 -12.06 -17.44
N PHE A 124 -8.72 -12.18 -16.13
CA PHE A 124 -8.84 -13.49 -15.50
C PHE A 124 -10.19 -14.11 -15.84
N THR A 125 -10.17 -15.33 -16.39
CA THR A 125 -11.37 -16.11 -16.62
C THR A 125 -11.59 -17.03 -15.43
N PHE A 126 -12.60 -16.70 -14.61
CA PHE A 126 -13.00 -17.58 -13.51
C PHE A 126 -13.62 -18.88 -14.05
N PRO A 127 -13.35 -20.03 -13.40
CA PRO A 127 -13.80 -21.33 -13.89
C PRO A 127 -15.31 -21.57 -13.73
N SER A 128 -15.98 -20.82 -12.83
CA SER A 128 -17.42 -20.87 -12.66
C SER A 128 -17.97 -19.55 -12.08
N PRO A 129 -19.29 -19.30 -12.16
CA PRO A 129 -19.92 -18.14 -11.51
C PRO A 129 -19.69 -18.10 -9.99
N GLU A 130 -19.74 -19.25 -9.32
CA GLU A 130 -19.50 -19.37 -7.87
C GLU A 130 -18.04 -19.02 -7.52
N ALA A 131 -17.12 -19.34 -8.43
CA ALA A 131 -15.71 -18.97 -8.30
C ALA A 131 -15.47 -17.47 -8.48
N ALA A 132 -16.27 -16.82 -9.33
CA ALA A 132 -16.22 -15.39 -9.57
C ALA A 132 -16.91 -14.57 -8.46
N ALA A 133 -17.92 -15.13 -7.79
CA ALA A 133 -18.65 -14.44 -6.71
C ALA A 133 -17.85 -14.40 -5.41
N PHE A 134 -18.01 -13.36 -4.59
CA PHE A 134 -17.42 -13.26 -3.25
C PHE A 134 -18.25 -12.38 -2.32
N PHE A 135 -18.82 -12.99 -1.27
CA PHE A 135 -19.76 -12.33 -0.35
C PHE A 135 -20.90 -11.59 -1.09
N TRP A 136 -20.88 -10.26 -1.14
CA TRP A 136 -21.88 -9.44 -1.83
C TRP A 136 -21.53 -9.17 -3.30
N LEU A 137 -20.32 -9.53 -3.74
CA LEU A 137 -19.85 -9.35 -5.11
C LEU A 137 -20.37 -10.51 -5.97
N PRO A 138 -21.21 -10.26 -6.99
CA PRO A 138 -21.67 -11.32 -7.87
C PRO A 138 -20.55 -11.84 -8.81
N ASN A 139 -19.62 -10.96 -9.20
CA ASN A 139 -18.50 -11.28 -10.06
C ASN A 139 -17.32 -10.33 -9.79
N MET A 140 -16.14 -10.88 -9.47
CA MET A 140 -14.94 -10.11 -9.17
C MET A 140 -14.22 -9.51 -10.39
N SER A 141 -14.58 -9.93 -11.61
CA SER A 141 -14.12 -9.28 -12.85
C SER A 141 -14.86 -7.97 -13.12
N GLU A 142 -16.01 -7.75 -12.49
CA GLU A 142 -16.83 -6.56 -12.64
C GLU A 142 -16.64 -5.59 -11.46
N PRO A 143 -16.97 -4.30 -11.63
CA PRO A 143 -16.99 -3.34 -10.52
C PRO A 143 -17.96 -3.75 -9.40
N ASP A 144 -17.68 -3.31 -8.16
CA ASP A 144 -18.55 -3.59 -7.01
C ASP A 144 -19.91 -2.87 -7.16
N PRO A 145 -21.04 -3.60 -7.28
CA PRO A 145 -22.35 -3.00 -7.52
C PRO A 145 -22.89 -2.22 -6.31
N LEU A 146 -22.38 -2.48 -5.10
CA LEU A 146 -22.79 -1.82 -3.86
C LEU A 146 -21.82 -0.72 -3.42
N TYR A 147 -20.72 -0.53 -4.16
CA TYR A 147 -19.68 0.45 -3.86
C TYR A 147 -19.02 0.31 -2.47
N ILE A 148 -19.14 -0.86 -1.84
CA ILE A 148 -18.58 -1.12 -0.51
C ILE A 148 -17.05 -1.12 -0.59
N LEU A 149 -16.47 -1.85 -1.55
CA LEU A 149 -15.02 -1.92 -1.74
C LEU A 149 -14.39 -0.57 -2.11
N PRO A 150 -14.94 0.27 -3.01
CA PRO A 150 -14.46 1.63 -3.24
C PRO A 150 -14.43 2.52 -1.98
N VAL A 151 -15.45 2.44 -1.13
CA VAL A 151 -15.47 3.19 0.14
C VAL A 151 -14.40 2.65 1.08
N LEU A 152 -14.27 1.33 1.20
CA LEU A 152 -13.24 0.69 2.01
C LEU A 152 -11.83 0.98 1.49
N SER A 153 -11.62 1.06 0.17
CA SER A 153 -10.30 1.35 -0.42
C SER A 153 -9.87 2.78 -0.08
N ALA A 154 -10.77 3.76 -0.18
CA ALA A 154 -10.53 5.13 0.25
C ALA A 154 -10.27 5.21 1.76
N ALA A 155 -11.14 4.60 2.58
CA ALA A 155 -11.03 4.63 4.04
C ALA A 155 -9.72 4.00 4.53
N THR A 156 -9.38 2.81 4.03
CA THR A 156 -8.14 2.11 4.42
C THR A 156 -6.90 2.83 3.91
N THR A 157 -6.92 3.41 2.72
CA THR A 157 -5.79 4.22 2.20
C THR A 157 -5.57 5.44 3.08
N TYR A 158 -6.65 6.14 3.46
CA TYR A 158 -6.57 7.27 4.39
C TYR A 158 -6.00 6.87 5.75
N LEU A 159 -6.49 5.78 6.35
CA LEU A 159 -6.00 5.29 7.64
C LEU A 159 -4.51 4.90 7.58
N GLN A 160 -4.10 4.18 6.54
CA GLN A 160 -2.70 3.81 6.32
C GLN A 160 -1.79 5.04 6.20
N GLN A 161 -2.22 6.05 5.42
CA GLN A 161 -1.45 7.29 5.26
C GLN A 161 -1.37 8.06 6.57
N LYS A 162 -2.47 8.17 7.31
CA LYS A 162 -2.53 8.87 8.60
C LYS A 162 -1.56 8.28 9.63
N MET A 163 -1.36 6.97 9.65
CA MET A 163 -0.36 6.31 10.52
C MET A 163 1.09 6.63 10.11
N THR A 164 1.31 7.02 8.87
CA THR A 164 2.64 7.24 8.29
C THR A 164 2.96 8.75 8.14
N SER A 165 2.01 9.65 8.38
CA SER A 165 2.22 11.09 8.28
C SER A 165 1.58 11.85 9.44
N THR A 166 2.39 12.32 10.39
CA THR A 166 2.01 13.34 11.37
C THR A 166 2.32 14.73 10.79
N GLU A 167 1.34 15.30 10.10
CA GLU A 167 1.24 16.69 9.60
C GLU A 167 2.53 17.45 9.17
N MET A 168 2.71 17.64 7.85
CA MET A 168 3.55 18.71 7.29
C MET A 168 3.24 19.16 5.86
N ASN A 169 3.32 20.47 5.60
CA ASN A 169 3.25 21.17 4.31
C ASN A 169 2.02 20.88 3.42
N ALA A 170 1.56 21.91 2.69
CA ALA A 170 0.37 21.82 1.86
C ALA A 170 0.38 20.61 0.90
N GLN A 171 1.56 20.23 0.41
CA GLN A 171 1.74 19.09 -0.49
C GLN A 171 1.42 17.72 0.15
N MET A 172 1.88 17.42 1.36
CA MET A 172 1.52 16.13 2.00
C MET A 172 0.08 16.13 2.48
N LYS A 173 -0.49 17.30 2.84
CA LYS A 173 -1.91 17.42 3.17
C LYS A 173 -2.80 17.13 1.96
N ILE A 174 -2.40 17.62 0.78
CA ILE A 174 -3.05 17.25 -0.49
C ILE A 174 -2.94 15.75 -0.71
N MET A 175 -1.75 15.15 -0.54
CA MET A 175 -1.58 13.70 -0.70
C MET A 175 -2.45 12.90 0.27
N MET A 176 -2.54 13.32 1.54
CA MET A 176 -3.31 12.62 2.57
C MET A 176 -4.83 12.68 2.35
N THR A 177 -5.33 13.76 1.72
CA THR A 177 -6.77 13.96 1.55
C THR A 177 -7.24 13.61 0.14
N VAL A 178 -6.49 14.00 -0.89
CA VAL A 178 -6.90 13.83 -2.29
C VAL A 178 -6.59 12.42 -2.78
N MET A 179 -5.46 11.82 -2.40
CA MET A 179 -5.08 10.50 -2.91
C MET A 179 -6.07 9.40 -2.50
N PRO A 180 -6.54 9.31 -1.23
CA PRO A 180 -7.55 8.32 -0.87
C PRO A 180 -8.87 8.49 -1.62
N LEU A 181 -9.31 9.73 -1.83
CA LEU A 181 -10.52 10.03 -2.60
C LEU A 181 -10.36 9.67 -4.08
N PHE A 182 -9.19 9.96 -4.66
CA PHE A 182 -8.85 9.57 -6.02
C PHE A 182 -8.84 8.05 -6.18
N ILE A 183 -8.20 7.33 -5.26
CA ILE A 183 -8.18 5.86 -5.26
C ILE A 183 -9.61 5.29 -5.11
N GLY A 184 -10.44 5.87 -4.23
CA GLY A 184 -11.84 5.50 -4.12
C GLY A 184 -12.62 5.72 -5.41
N TRP A 185 -12.42 6.86 -6.07
CA TRP A 185 -13.08 7.20 -7.33
C TRP A 185 -12.70 6.27 -8.47
N ILE A 186 -11.41 5.96 -8.67
CA ILE A 186 -10.99 4.99 -9.70
C ILE A 186 -11.46 3.57 -9.36
N SER A 187 -11.61 3.24 -8.07
CA SER A 187 -12.10 1.92 -7.65
C SER A 187 -13.55 1.67 -8.09
N LEU A 188 -14.32 2.72 -8.41
CA LEU A 188 -15.69 2.60 -8.93
C LEU A 188 -15.74 1.95 -10.31
N THR A 189 -14.65 1.99 -11.08
CA THR A 189 -14.59 1.48 -12.46
C THR A 189 -13.72 0.24 -12.60
N PHE A 190 -13.00 -0.15 -11.54
CA PHE A 190 -12.08 -1.27 -11.57
C PHE A 190 -12.76 -2.59 -11.18
N PRO A 191 -12.27 -3.73 -11.71
CA PRO A 191 -12.69 -5.05 -11.26
C PRO A 191 -12.60 -5.18 -9.73
N SER A 192 -13.69 -5.61 -9.10
CA SER A 192 -13.79 -5.68 -7.64
C SER A 192 -12.77 -6.62 -7.01
N GLY A 193 -12.28 -7.64 -7.72
CA GLY A 193 -11.15 -8.48 -7.28
C GLY A 193 -9.84 -7.70 -7.09
N LEU A 194 -9.56 -6.72 -7.96
CA LEU A 194 -8.39 -5.85 -7.80
C LEU A 194 -8.56 -4.89 -6.62
N VAL A 195 -9.77 -4.36 -6.43
CA VAL A 195 -10.07 -3.48 -5.29
C VAL A 195 -10.01 -4.26 -3.97
N LEU A 196 -10.47 -5.52 -3.97
CA LEU A 196 -10.34 -6.44 -2.82
C LEU A 196 -8.88 -6.67 -2.44
N TYR A 197 -8.02 -6.93 -3.43
CA TYR A 197 -6.56 -6.99 -3.22
C TYR A 197 -6.05 -5.71 -2.56
N TRP A 198 -6.41 -4.54 -3.07
CA TRP A 198 -5.97 -3.25 -2.54
C TRP A 198 -6.39 -3.04 -1.08
N VAL A 199 -7.67 -3.28 -0.76
CA VAL A 199 -8.22 -3.17 0.60
C VAL A 199 -7.48 -4.14 1.53
N THR A 200 -7.33 -5.39 1.12
CA THR A 200 -6.62 -6.41 1.91
C THR A 200 -5.17 -6.00 2.17
N MET A 201 -4.48 -5.51 1.14
CA MET A 201 -3.09 -5.06 1.23
C MET A 201 -2.93 -3.91 2.23
N ASN A 202 -3.86 -2.95 2.20
CA ASN A 202 -3.91 -1.86 3.16
C ASN A 202 -4.17 -2.34 4.58
N VAL A 203 -5.15 -3.23 4.78
CA VAL A 203 -5.49 -3.78 6.12
C VAL A 203 -4.30 -4.53 6.72
N VAL A 204 -3.62 -5.37 5.95
CA VAL A 204 -2.42 -6.07 6.41
C VAL A 204 -1.31 -5.08 6.76
N GLN A 205 -1.11 -4.04 5.94
CA GLN A 205 -0.12 -3.01 6.20
C GLN A 205 -0.42 -2.19 7.45
N ILE A 206 -1.67 -1.77 7.65
CA ILE A 206 -2.13 -1.08 8.86
C ILE A 206 -1.86 -1.95 10.08
N THR A 207 -2.23 -3.23 10.02
CA THR A 207 -2.00 -4.19 11.10
C THR A 207 -0.53 -4.33 11.44
N GLN A 208 0.33 -4.45 10.41
CA GLN A 208 1.78 -4.52 10.57
C GLN A 208 2.34 -3.24 11.22
N GLN A 209 1.95 -2.06 10.72
CA GLN A 209 2.39 -0.77 11.25
C GLN A 209 1.94 -0.59 12.71
N TRP A 210 0.69 -0.92 13.02
CA TRP A 210 0.15 -0.85 14.36
C TRP A 210 0.93 -1.75 15.32
N TRP A 211 1.24 -2.99 14.91
CA TRP A 211 2.02 -3.91 15.72
C TRP A 211 3.46 -3.40 15.95
N MET A 212 4.10 -2.83 14.92
CA MET A 212 5.44 -2.25 15.04
C MET A 212 5.49 -1.04 15.97
N TYR A 213 4.51 -0.13 15.89
CA TYR A 213 4.48 1.07 16.74
C TYR A 213 4.00 0.80 18.17
N ARG A 214 3.25 -0.27 18.41
CA ARG A 214 2.81 -0.66 19.77
C ARG A 214 3.97 -0.91 20.71
N GLY A 215 5.09 -1.44 20.22
CA GLY A 215 6.28 -1.71 21.04
C GLY A 215 7.08 -0.47 21.45
N GLU A 216 6.87 0.66 20.78
CA GLU A 216 7.62 1.90 21.02
C GLU A 216 6.87 2.91 21.90
N ASN A 217 5.54 2.77 22.03
CA ASN A 217 4.71 3.55 22.97
C ASN A 217 4.71 2.99 24.40
N ALA A 218 5.56 2.00 24.72
CA ALA A 218 5.79 1.63 26.11
C ALA A 218 6.48 2.80 26.80
N PRO A 219 5.95 3.32 27.93
CA PRO A 219 6.64 4.38 28.66
C PRO A 219 8.04 3.89 28.97
N VAL A 220 9.05 4.62 28.49
CA VAL A 220 10.42 4.48 28.96
C VAL A 220 10.33 4.61 30.47
N LYS A 221 10.51 3.51 31.19
CA LYS A 221 10.71 3.58 32.64
C LYS A 221 11.95 4.44 32.82
N GLU A 222 11.74 5.69 33.25
CA GLU A 222 12.81 6.56 33.70
C GLU A 222 13.55 5.79 34.80
N ALA A 223 14.77 5.35 34.48
CA ALA A 223 15.66 4.80 35.48
C ALA A 223 16.15 5.99 36.32
N HIS A 224 15.64 6.06 37.55
CA HIS A 224 16.14 6.91 38.62
C HIS A 224 17.57 6.52 39.02
#